data_AF-A0A445FNT8-F1
#
_entry.id   AF-A0A445FNT8-F1
#
_cell.length_a   1.000
_cell.length_b   1.000
_cell.length_c   1.000
_cell.angle_alpha   90.00
_cell.angle_beta   90.00
_cell.angle_gamma   90.00
#
_symmetry.space_group_name_H-M   'P 1'
#
loop_
_entity.id
_entity.type
_entity.pdbx_description
1 polymer ?
#
loop_
_entity_poly.entity_id
_entity_poly.type
_entity_poly.pdbx_seq_one_letter_code
_entity_poly.pdbx_strand_id
1 'polypeptide(L)'
;MQMTTHILEEAMSKQSNTFVSLKEEIEGQKQKIIGVEHKNIEKDVCMKKLNESLNMNMDGKKKELEESKNLNDVLQKKLTEEKRSSWVQNEQFNAKVVQLENQIQCNQKLEWENQQLKGKAMKLQEELQVQNQKLNSKVVQLENQIQCNQKLELENQQLKGKLARPMEKDGSLKDAEDFSQSLIIIERERNDELQKARKKLIMGIAEISSDLGNIGVKRMGEIDTEPFLMKRVHYGKIITEIIDDEDETSKGLKEVMGVGAYNAVVTALKEMMKTIITSF
;
A
#
# COMPACT_ATOMS: atom_id res chain seq x y z
N MET A 1 69.35 109.79 -137.81
CA MET A 1 69.69 109.55 -136.39
C MET A 1 68.51 109.68 -135.44
N GLN A 2 67.53 110.59 -135.66
CA GLN A 2 66.39 110.79 -134.74
C GLN A 2 65.24 109.75 -134.81
N MET A 3 65.06 109.03 -135.93
CA MET A 3 63.93 108.08 -136.08
C MET A 3 64.24 106.70 -135.49
N THR A 4 65.49 106.25 -135.59
CA THR A 4 65.97 105.00 -134.96
C THR A 4 66.03 105.10 -133.44
N THR A 5 66.28 106.30 -132.88
CA THR A 5 66.21 106.55 -131.43
C THR A 5 64.78 106.44 -130.90
N HIS A 6 63.76 106.94 -131.61
CA HIS A 6 62.36 106.90 -131.18
C HIS A 6 61.77 105.47 -131.15
N ILE A 7 62.10 104.62 -132.14
CA ILE A 7 61.62 103.22 -132.17
C ILE A 7 62.24 102.40 -131.02
N LEU A 8 63.52 102.65 -130.73
CA LEU A 8 64.20 102.06 -129.59
C LEU A 8 63.57 102.53 -128.27
N GLU A 9 63.24 103.81 -128.14
CA GLU A 9 62.62 104.38 -126.93
C GLU A 9 61.22 103.79 -126.66
N GLU A 10 60.41 103.60 -127.71
CA GLU A 10 59.07 103.00 -127.60
C GLU A 10 59.13 101.51 -127.27
N ALA A 11 60.07 100.76 -127.86
CA ALA A 11 60.31 99.36 -127.54
C ALA A 11 60.80 99.19 -126.09
N MET A 12 61.72 100.05 -125.65
CA MET A 12 62.22 100.10 -124.27
C MET A 12 61.11 100.47 -123.28
N SER A 13 60.21 101.39 -123.63
CA SER A 13 59.06 101.78 -122.80
C SER A 13 58.04 100.64 -122.66
N LYS A 14 57.69 99.95 -123.76
CA LYS A 14 56.79 98.77 -123.73
C LYS A 14 57.39 97.64 -122.91
N GLN A 15 58.68 97.35 -123.10
CA GLN A 15 59.39 96.33 -122.32
C GLN A 15 59.42 96.70 -120.82
N SER A 16 59.70 97.97 -120.50
CA SER A 16 59.65 98.48 -119.13
C SER A 16 58.26 98.32 -118.50
N ASN A 17 57.19 98.69 -119.21
CA ASN A 17 55.82 98.55 -118.73
C ASN A 17 55.41 97.07 -118.52
N THR A 18 55.82 96.15 -119.40
CA THR A 18 55.58 94.71 -119.19
C THR A 18 56.35 94.15 -118.01
N PHE A 19 57.59 94.62 -117.77
CA PHE A 19 58.39 94.20 -116.63
C PHE A 19 57.78 94.71 -115.31
N VAL A 20 57.28 95.94 -115.29
CA VAL A 20 56.56 96.51 -114.13
C VAL A 20 55.30 95.70 -113.82
N SER A 21 54.46 95.41 -114.83
CA SER A 21 53.24 94.62 -114.65
C SER A 21 53.52 93.19 -114.15
N LEU A 22 54.52 92.51 -114.72
CA LEU A 22 54.93 91.18 -114.25
C LEU A 22 55.45 91.21 -112.82
N LYS A 23 56.20 92.26 -112.44
CA LYS A 23 56.69 92.44 -111.07
C LYS A 23 55.53 92.64 -110.09
N GLU A 24 54.54 93.45 -110.45
CA GLU A 24 53.33 93.64 -109.65
C GLU A 24 52.54 92.34 -109.48
N GLU A 25 52.40 91.54 -110.54
CA GLU A 25 51.73 90.25 -110.47
C GLU A 25 52.49 89.22 -109.64
N ILE A 26 53.82 89.13 -109.79
CA ILE A 26 54.69 88.30 -108.96
C ILE A 26 54.54 88.70 -107.49
N GLU A 27 54.54 90.01 -107.20
CA GLU A 27 54.37 90.50 -105.83
C GLU A 27 52.97 90.14 -105.28
N GLY A 28 51.93 90.29 -106.08
CA GLY A 28 50.57 89.84 -105.73
C GLY A 28 50.48 88.33 -105.46
N GLN A 29 51.17 87.50 -106.25
CA GLN A 29 51.25 86.06 -106.00
C GLN A 29 52.04 85.73 -104.73
N LYS A 30 53.16 86.41 -104.46
CA LYS A 30 53.92 86.25 -103.21
C LYS A 30 53.06 86.55 -101.99
N GLN A 31 52.29 87.64 -102.00
CA GLN A 31 51.38 87.97 -100.90
C GLN A 31 50.30 86.91 -100.69
N LYS A 32 49.75 86.33 -101.78
CA LYS A 32 48.82 85.20 -101.69
C LYS A 32 49.48 83.97 -101.07
N ILE A 33 50.70 83.63 -101.47
CA ILE A 33 51.47 82.50 -100.91
C ILE A 33 51.69 82.70 -99.41
N ILE A 34 52.17 83.87 -99.00
CA ILE A 34 52.37 84.22 -97.58
C ILE A 34 51.05 84.10 -96.79
N GLY A 35 49.94 84.57 -97.35
CA GLY A 35 48.62 84.46 -96.72
C GLY A 35 48.16 83.01 -96.54
N VAL A 36 48.46 82.12 -97.51
CA VAL A 36 48.17 80.68 -97.41
C VAL A 36 49.08 80.02 -96.37
N GLU A 37 50.37 80.36 -96.34
CA GLU A 37 51.34 79.84 -95.37
C GLU A 37 50.93 80.20 -93.93
N HIS A 38 50.57 81.47 -93.66
CA HIS A 38 50.07 81.88 -92.34
C HIS A 38 48.82 81.10 -91.92
N LYS A 39 47.84 80.94 -92.81
CA LYS A 39 46.62 80.15 -92.51
C LYS A 39 46.95 78.67 -92.24
N ASN A 40 47.94 78.11 -92.93
CA ASN A 40 48.39 76.74 -92.67
C ASN A 40 49.06 76.64 -91.29
N ILE A 41 49.92 77.59 -90.92
CA ILE A 41 50.54 77.63 -89.60
C ILE A 41 49.48 77.77 -88.49
N GLU A 42 48.50 78.66 -88.66
CA GLU A 42 47.40 78.82 -87.70
C GLU A 42 46.59 77.52 -87.53
N LYS A 43 46.29 76.84 -88.64
CA LYS A 43 45.63 75.52 -88.62
C LYS A 43 46.48 74.49 -87.88
N ASP A 44 47.79 74.41 -88.13
CA ASP A 44 48.67 73.47 -87.45
C ASP A 44 48.72 73.70 -85.94
N VAL A 45 48.78 74.97 -85.51
CA VAL A 45 48.73 75.33 -84.09
C VAL A 45 47.37 74.96 -83.48
N CYS A 46 46.28 75.26 -84.18
CA CYS A 46 44.93 74.89 -83.73
C CYS A 46 44.76 73.37 -83.62
N MET A 47 45.23 72.62 -84.62
CA MET A 47 45.20 71.16 -84.64
C MET A 47 46.02 70.54 -83.51
N LYS A 48 47.21 71.08 -83.21
CA LYS A 48 48.02 70.62 -82.06
C LYS A 48 47.30 70.81 -80.75
N LYS A 49 46.75 72.01 -80.49
CA LYS A 49 45.97 72.30 -79.27
C LYS A 49 44.76 71.38 -79.13
N LEU A 50 44.05 71.13 -80.24
CA LEU A 50 42.91 70.23 -80.25
C LEU A 50 43.34 68.79 -79.89
N ASN A 51 44.44 68.33 -80.48
CA ASN A 51 44.95 66.97 -80.25
C ASN A 51 45.45 66.78 -78.80
N GLU A 52 46.13 67.77 -78.24
CA GLU A 52 46.52 67.80 -76.83
C GLU A 52 45.29 67.74 -75.91
N SER A 53 44.27 68.55 -76.20
CA SER A 53 43.00 68.57 -75.44
C SER A 53 42.28 67.22 -75.51
N LEU A 54 42.25 66.60 -76.69
CA LEU A 54 41.66 65.27 -76.88
C LEU A 54 42.43 64.20 -76.09
N ASN A 55 43.76 64.22 -76.13
CA ASN A 55 44.59 63.28 -75.37
C ASN A 55 44.37 63.40 -73.86
N MET A 56 44.35 64.63 -73.33
CA MET A 56 44.06 64.86 -71.91
C MET A 56 42.68 64.32 -71.51
N ASN A 57 41.66 64.51 -72.36
CA ASN A 57 40.32 63.98 -72.11
C ASN A 57 40.31 62.45 -72.14
N MET A 58 40.95 61.84 -73.14
CA MET A 58 41.04 60.38 -73.25
C MET A 58 41.75 59.75 -72.04
N ASP A 59 42.83 60.37 -71.56
CA ASP A 59 43.55 59.88 -70.38
C ASP A 59 42.74 60.10 -69.09
N GLY A 60 42.01 61.21 -68.96
CA GLY A 60 41.03 61.42 -67.90
C GLY A 60 39.96 60.33 -67.89
N LYS A 61 39.36 60.04 -69.05
CA LYS A 61 38.34 58.99 -69.19
C LYS A 61 38.86 57.59 -68.90
N LYS A 62 40.10 57.26 -69.29
CA LYS A 62 40.74 55.99 -68.92
C LYS A 62 40.89 55.87 -67.40
N LYS A 63 41.29 56.96 -66.73
CA LYS A 63 41.47 56.98 -65.28
C LYS A 63 40.13 56.83 -64.54
N GLU A 64 39.09 57.57 -64.95
CA GLU A 64 37.73 57.42 -64.42
C GLU A 64 37.20 55.99 -64.60
N LEU A 65 37.43 55.39 -65.77
CA LEU A 65 37.02 54.01 -66.05
C LEU A 65 37.75 53.02 -65.13
N GLU A 66 39.04 53.21 -64.90
CA GLU A 66 39.85 52.35 -64.02
C GLU A 66 39.42 52.48 -62.56
N GLU A 67 39.17 53.69 -62.08
CA GLU A 67 38.63 53.95 -60.74
C GLU A 67 37.25 53.29 -60.57
N SER A 68 36.37 53.39 -61.57
CA SER A 68 35.05 52.73 -61.56
C SER A 68 35.16 51.21 -61.53
N LYS A 69 36.12 50.60 -62.23
CA LYS A 69 36.36 49.15 -62.20
C LYS A 69 36.85 48.71 -60.82
N ASN A 70 37.84 49.40 -60.27
CA ASN A 70 38.36 49.11 -58.94
C ASN A 70 37.28 49.21 -57.86
N LEU A 71 36.44 50.24 -57.95
CA LEU A 71 35.30 50.39 -57.04
C LEU A 71 34.31 49.23 -57.17
N ASN A 72 33.97 48.85 -58.39
CA ASN A 72 33.07 47.71 -58.63
C ASN A 72 33.65 46.41 -58.07
N ASP A 73 34.93 46.13 -58.25
CA ASP A 73 35.59 44.94 -57.70
C ASP A 73 35.57 44.91 -56.17
N VAL A 74 35.78 46.07 -55.53
CA VAL A 74 35.66 46.20 -54.07
C VAL A 74 34.23 45.94 -53.60
N LEU A 75 33.23 46.48 -54.30
CA LEU A 75 31.82 46.26 -53.98
C LEU A 75 31.43 44.79 -54.15
N GLN A 76 31.89 44.13 -55.22
CA GLN A 76 31.67 42.70 -55.43
C GLN A 76 32.27 41.86 -54.29
N LYS A 77 33.52 42.14 -53.89
CA LYS A 77 34.16 41.45 -52.76
C LYS A 77 33.39 41.62 -51.46
N LYS A 78 32.95 42.85 -51.14
CA LYS A 78 32.14 43.12 -49.94
C LYS A 78 30.82 42.35 -49.97
N LEU A 79 30.12 42.36 -51.11
CA LEU A 79 28.87 41.63 -51.28
C LEU A 79 29.06 40.12 -51.11
N THR A 80 30.15 39.56 -51.65
CA THR A 80 30.44 38.13 -51.47
C THR A 80 30.76 37.77 -50.02
N GLU A 81 31.47 38.63 -49.30
CA GLU A 81 31.82 38.38 -47.90
C GLU A 81 30.59 38.48 -46.99
N GLU A 82 29.70 39.44 -47.24
CA GLU A 82 28.44 39.56 -46.51
C GLU A 82 27.53 38.34 -46.74
N LYS A 83 27.40 37.88 -48.00
CA LYS A 83 26.68 36.64 -48.33
C LYS A 83 27.29 35.43 -47.65
N ARG A 84 28.62 35.33 -47.61
CA ARG A 84 29.35 34.24 -46.95
C ARG A 84 29.10 34.24 -45.44
N SER A 85 29.19 35.40 -44.80
CA SER A 85 28.91 35.58 -43.37
C SER A 85 27.47 35.17 -43.03
N SER A 86 26.50 35.65 -43.81
CA SER A 86 25.08 35.29 -43.65
C SER A 86 24.86 33.78 -43.82
N TRP A 87 25.49 33.16 -44.81
CA TRP A 87 25.42 31.72 -45.03
C TRP A 87 25.96 30.93 -43.83
N VAL A 88 27.14 31.31 -43.30
CA VAL A 88 27.73 30.67 -42.11
C VAL A 88 26.84 30.81 -40.89
N GLN A 89 26.25 31.98 -40.66
CA GLN A 89 25.31 32.20 -39.55
C GLN A 89 24.06 31.32 -39.69
N ASN A 90 23.50 31.22 -40.89
CA ASN A 90 22.34 30.38 -41.14
C ASN A 90 22.66 28.90 -40.94
N GLU A 91 23.82 28.45 -41.37
CA GLU A 91 24.29 27.08 -41.15
C GLU A 91 24.46 26.77 -39.64
N GLN A 92 25.04 27.70 -38.88
CA GLN A 92 25.14 27.59 -37.43
C GLN A 92 23.77 27.55 -36.75
N PHE A 93 22.83 28.38 -37.21
CA PHE A 93 21.46 28.39 -36.70
C PHE A 93 20.75 27.06 -36.99
N ASN A 94 20.86 26.55 -38.22
CA ASN A 94 20.29 25.27 -38.61
C ASN A 94 20.87 24.11 -37.79
N ALA A 95 22.18 24.08 -37.57
CA ALA A 95 22.81 23.10 -36.71
C ALA A 95 22.25 23.13 -35.28
N LYS A 96 21.97 24.34 -34.75
CA LYS A 96 21.34 24.49 -33.43
C LYS A 96 19.89 24.02 -33.40
N VAL A 97 19.12 24.30 -34.45
CA VAL A 97 17.75 23.81 -34.60
C VAL A 97 17.71 22.28 -34.56
N VAL A 98 18.54 21.61 -35.36
CA VAL A 98 18.62 20.14 -35.38
C VAL A 98 19.01 19.58 -34.00
N GLN A 99 19.93 20.23 -33.30
CA GLN A 99 20.29 19.83 -31.94
C GLN A 99 19.10 19.92 -30.97
N LEU A 100 18.33 21.01 -31.05
CA LEU A 100 17.15 21.21 -30.19
C LEU A 100 16.04 20.22 -30.52
N GLU A 101 15.80 19.92 -31.80
CA GLU A 101 14.82 18.91 -32.22
C GLU A 101 15.15 17.53 -31.66
N ASN A 102 16.41 17.11 -31.73
CA ASN A 102 16.86 15.85 -31.12
C ASN A 102 16.64 15.82 -29.61
N GLN A 103 16.89 16.94 -28.92
CA GLN A 103 16.64 17.05 -27.47
C GLN A 103 15.14 16.96 -27.15
N ILE A 104 14.28 17.62 -27.92
CA ILE A 104 12.83 17.56 -27.76
C ILE A 104 12.33 16.12 -27.93
N GLN A 105 12.78 15.41 -28.96
CA GLN A 105 12.41 14.01 -29.18
C GLN A 105 12.82 13.10 -28.02
N CYS A 106 14.04 13.28 -27.48
CA CYS A 106 14.51 12.53 -26.33
C CYS A 106 13.64 12.81 -25.09
N ASN A 107 13.33 14.08 -24.83
CA ASN A 107 12.50 14.49 -23.70
C ASN A 107 11.07 13.92 -23.82
N GLN A 108 10.47 13.96 -25.01
CA GLN A 108 9.16 13.36 -25.26
C GLN A 108 9.15 11.85 -24.98
N LYS A 109 10.21 11.14 -25.37
CA LYS A 109 10.36 9.70 -25.07
C LYS A 109 10.44 9.45 -23.56
N LEU A 110 11.23 10.25 -22.84
CA LEU A 110 11.36 10.15 -21.38
C LEU A 110 10.04 10.47 -20.67
N GLU A 111 9.30 11.48 -21.12
CA GLU A 111 7.97 11.81 -20.60
C GLU A 111 6.99 10.63 -20.77
N TRP A 112 7.01 9.98 -21.93
CA TRP A 112 6.18 8.80 -22.17
C TRP A 112 6.54 7.64 -21.23
N GLU A 113 7.82 7.32 -21.08
CA GLU A 113 8.29 6.26 -20.15
C GLU A 113 7.91 6.58 -18.69
N ASN A 114 8.05 7.85 -18.27
CA ASN A 114 7.64 8.31 -16.95
C ASN A 114 6.13 8.16 -16.71
N GLN A 115 5.29 8.44 -17.71
CA GLN A 115 3.85 8.20 -17.61
C GLN A 115 3.52 6.71 -17.44
N GLN A 116 4.20 5.83 -18.18
CA GLN A 116 4.02 4.38 -18.05
C GLN A 116 4.43 3.88 -16.66
N LEU A 117 5.58 4.35 -16.15
CA LEU A 117 6.06 4.02 -14.81
C LEU A 117 5.10 4.54 -13.73
N LYS A 118 4.58 5.76 -13.88
CA LYS A 118 3.57 6.32 -12.99
C LYS A 118 2.30 5.47 -12.96
N GLY A 119 1.84 5.01 -14.13
CA GLY A 119 0.69 4.10 -14.23
C GLY A 119 0.93 2.76 -13.51
N LYS A 120 2.13 2.16 -13.66
CA LYS A 120 2.49 0.92 -12.93
C LYS A 120 2.56 1.13 -11.42
N ALA A 121 3.15 2.24 -10.97
CA ALA A 121 3.23 2.58 -9.55
C ALA A 121 1.84 2.76 -8.92
N MET A 122 0.91 3.39 -9.65
CA MET A 122 -0.47 3.58 -9.19
C MET A 122 -1.20 2.24 -8.99
N LYS A 123 -1.08 1.31 -9.94
CA LYS A 123 -1.67 -0.04 -9.81
C LYS A 123 -1.13 -0.81 -8.61
N LEU A 124 0.19 -0.79 -8.42
CA LEU A 124 0.84 -1.43 -7.26
C LEU A 124 0.38 -0.80 -5.94
N GLN A 125 0.18 0.51 -5.92
CA GLN A 125 -0.31 1.22 -4.74
C GLN A 125 -1.77 0.86 -4.42
N GLU A 126 -2.63 0.74 -5.43
CA GLU A 126 -4.02 0.27 -5.27
C GLU A 126 -4.07 -1.16 -4.74
N GLU A 127 -3.25 -2.08 -5.30
CA GLU A 127 -3.15 -3.47 -4.83
C GLU A 127 -2.72 -3.56 -3.36
N LEU A 128 -1.69 -2.78 -2.98
CA LEU A 128 -1.22 -2.71 -1.60
C LEU A 128 -2.32 -2.18 -0.67
N GLN A 129 -3.05 -1.15 -1.09
CA GLN A 129 -4.15 -0.58 -0.31
C GLN A 129 -5.28 -1.60 -0.10
N VAL A 130 -5.64 -2.36 -1.13
CA VAL A 130 -6.63 -3.44 -1.03
C VAL A 130 -6.16 -4.55 -0.08
N GLN A 131 -4.88 -4.92 -0.13
CA GLN A 131 -4.33 -5.90 0.82
C GLN A 131 -4.35 -5.40 2.26
N ASN A 132 -3.96 -4.15 2.50
CA ASN A 132 -4.02 -3.53 3.83
C ASN A 132 -5.44 -3.48 4.38
N GLN A 133 -6.44 -3.18 3.56
CA GLN A 133 -7.86 -3.23 3.97
C GLN A 133 -8.29 -4.65 4.38
N LYS A 134 -7.86 -5.67 3.64
CA LYS A 134 -8.13 -7.08 3.98
C LYS A 134 -7.47 -7.48 5.30
N LEU A 135 -6.20 -7.12 5.49
CA LEU A 135 -5.47 -7.38 6.73
C LEU A 135 -6.12 -6.68 7.92
N ASN A 136 -6.47 -5.39 7.78
CA ASN A 136 -7.16 -4.65 8.84
C ASN A 136 -8.50 -5.28 9.21
N SER A 137 -9.28 -5.72 8.21
CA SER A 137 -10.53 -6.46 8.46
C SER A 137 -10.28 -7.74 9.27
N LYS A 138 -9.18 -8.45 9.00
CA LYS A 138 -8.79 -9.65 9.73
C LYS A 138 -8.34 -9.34 11.16
N VAL A 139 -7.60 -8.26 11.37
CA VAL A 139 -7.18 -7.78 12.70
C VAL A 139 -8.41 -7.51 13.56
N VAL A 140 -9.38 -6.73 13.05
CA VAL A 140 -10.63 -6.43 13.79
C VAL A 140 -11.41 -7.71 14.14
N GLN A 141 -11.47 -8.68 13.22
CA GLN A 141 -12.10 -9.98 13.51
C GLN A 141 -11.41 -10.72 14.65
N LEU A 142 -10.07 -10.77 14.64
CA LEU A 142 -9.30 -11.43 15.68
C LEU A 142 -9.40 -10.71 17.03
N GLU A 143 -9.40 -9.38 17.04
CA GLU A 143 -9.62 -8.58 18.24
C GLU A 143 -10.98 -8.89 18.88
N ASN A 144 -12.05 -8.96 18.08
CA ASN A 144 -13.38 -9.34 18.57
C ASN A 144 -13.38 -10.76 19.15
N GLN A 145 -12.68 -11.71 18.52
CA GLN A 145 -12.56 -13.08 19.04
C GLN A 145 -11.81 -13.11 20.38
N ILE A 146 -10.72 -12.35 20.50
CA ILE A 146 -9.95 -12.24 21.74
C ILE A 146 -10.81 -11.65 22.85
N GLN A 147 -11.59 -10.59 22.59
CA GLN A 147 -12.49 -10.00 23.57
C GLN A 147 -13.56 -11.00 24.06
N CYS A 148 -14.16 -11.78 23.16
CA CYS A 148 -15.09 -12.86 23.55
C CYS A 148 -14.42 -13.91 24.44
N ASN A 149 -13.21 -14.34 24.08
CA ASN A 149 -12.47 -15.33 24.85
C ASN A 149 -12.08 -14.79 26.25
N GLN A 150 -11.64 -13.54 26.35
CA GLN A 150 -11.34 -12.89 27.62
C GLN A 150 -12.58 -12.84 28.53
N LYS A 151 -13.77 -12.55 27.97
CA LYS A 151 -15.03 -12.57 28.72
C LYS A 151 -15.38 -13.97 29.23
N LEU A 152 -15.24 -14.99 28.38
CA LEU A 152 -15.47 -16.38 28.77
C LEU A 152 -14.46 -16.85 29.83
N GLU A 153 -13.22 -16.37 29.76
CA GLU A 153 -12.19 -16.70 30.74
C GLU A 153 -12.48 -16.09 32.11
N LEU A 154 -12.94 -14.83 32.16
CA LEU A 154 -13.44 -14.19 33.37
C LEU A 154 -14.63 -14.97 33.97
N GLU A 155 -15.58 -15.39 33.13
CA GLU A 155 -16.73 -16.18 33.58
C GLU A 155 -16.30 -17.55 34.12
N ASN A 156 -15.36 -18.23 33.45
CA ASN A 156 -14.77 -19.48 33.93
C ASN A 156 -14.03 -19.31 35.27
N GLN A 157 -13.30 -18.20 35.46
CA GLN A 157 -12.66 -17.89 36.74
C GLN A 157 -13.70 -17.68 37.85
N GLN A 158 -14.78 -16.94 37.57
CA GLN A 158 -15.88 -16.75 38.52
C GLN A 158 -16.57 -18.07 38.87
N LEU A 159 -16.82 -18.93 37.89
CA LEU A 159 -17.40 -20.26 38.11
C LEU A 159 -16.47 -21.14 38.96
N LYS A 160 -15.16 -21.18 38.67
CA LYS A 160 -14.18 -21.87 39.52
C LYS A 160 -14.21 -21.39 40.96
N GLY A 161 -14.28 -20.07 41.19
CA GLY A 161 -14.40 -19.51 42.54
C GLY A 161 -15.72 -19.88 43.25
N LYS A 162 -16.84 -19.99 42.52
CA LYS A 162 -18.10 -20.50 43.07
C LYS A 162 -18.01 -22.00 43.40
N LEU A 163 -17.32 -22.79 42.58
CA LEU A 163 -17.13 -24.23 42.80
C LEU A 163 -16.18 -24.56 43.95
N ALA A 164 -15.22 -23.69 44.27
CA ALA A 164 -14.30 -23.88 45.39
C ALA A 164 -14.97 -23.65 46.77
N ARG A 165 -16.00 -22.81 46.87
CA ARG A 165 -16.71 -22.55 48.14
C ARG A 165 -17.39 -23.79 48.77
N PRO A 166 -18.00 -24.70 48.02
CA PRO A 166 -18.48 -25.98 48.53
C PRO A 166 -17.40 -26.80 49.27
N MET A 167 -16.14 -26.80 48.83
CA MET A 167 -15.08 -27.55 49.53
C MET A 167 -14.84 -27.06 50.97
N GLU A 168 -15.02 -25.76 51.26
CA GLU A 168 -14.93 -25.25 52.63
C GLU A 168 -16.14 -25.68 53.47
N LYS A 169 -17.32 -25.79 52.85
CA LYS A 169 -18.54 -26.30 53.51
C LYS A 169 -18.47 -27.80 53.76
N ASP A 170 -17.85 -28.57 52.87
CA ASP A 170 -17.62 -30.01 53.06
C ASP A 170 -16.71 -30.25 54.29
N GLY A 171 -15.73 -29.38 54.55
CA GLY A 171 -14.94 -29.41 55.78
C GLY A 171 -15.79 -29.22 57.04
N SER A 172 -16.64 -28.18 57.06
CA SER A 172 -17.57 -27.95 58.18
C SER A 172 -18.61 -29.06 58.35
N LEU A 173 -19.04 -29.70 57.26
CA LEU A 173 -19.92 -30.88 57.29
C LEU A 173 -19.21 -32.06 57.95
N LYS A 174 -17.95 -32.30 57.60
CA LYS A 174 -17.14 -33.36 58.20
C LYS A 174 -16.91 -33.14 59.69
N ASP A 175 -16.60 -31.92 60.09
CA ASP A 175 -16.47 -31.55 61.51
C ASP A 175 -17.79 -31.79 62.28
N ALA A 176 -18.94 -31.50 61.66
CA ALA A 176 -20.25 -31.75 62.24
C ALA A 176 -20.61 -33.25 62.31
N GLU A 177 -20.20 -34.04 61.31
CA GLU A 177 -20.34 -35.50 61.31
C GLU A 177 -19.49 -36.14 62.41
N ASP A 178 -18.21 -35.76 62.54
CA ASP A 178 -17.29 -36.26 63.57
C ASP A 178 -17.81 -35.93 64.98
N PHE A 179 -18.36 -34.73 65.16
CA PHE A 179 -19.02 -34.33 66.41
C PHE A 179 -20.25 -35.17 66.71
N SER A 180 -21.11 -35.42 65.71
CA SER A 180 -22.31 -36.24 65.88
C SER A 180 -21.96 -37.69 66.22
N GLN A 181 -20.94 -38.27 65.57
CA GLN A 181 -20.44 -39.61 65.90
C GLN A 181 -19.92 -39.68 67.34
N SER A 182 -19.16 -38.67 67.76
CA SER A 182 -18.65 -38.55 69.14
C SER A 182 -19.78 -38.53 70.17
N LEU A 183 -20.85 -37.79 69.91
CA LEU A 183 -22.03 -37.76 70.77
C LEU A 183 -22.73 -39.11 70.86
N ILE A 184 -22.88 -39.83 69.74
CA ILE A 184 -23.47 -41.18 69.74
C ILE A 184 -22.66 -42.14 70.60
N ILE A 185 -21.33 -42.06 70.55
CA ILE A 185 -20.45 -42.88 71.39
C ILE A 185 -20.68 -42.56 72.87
N ILE A 186 -20.66 -41.29 73.26
CA ILE A 186 -20.87 -40.86 74.65
C ILE A 186 -22.25 -41.25 75.16
N GLU A 187 -23.30 -41.07 74.36
CA GLU A 187 -24.66 -41.47 74.72
C GLU A 187 -24.77 -42.99 74.91
N ARG A 188 -24.12 -43.79 74.05
CA ARG A 188 -24.05 -45.25 74.22
C ARG A 188 -23.33 -45.63 75.50
N GLU A 189 -22.18 -45.01 75.79
CA GLU A 189 -21.43 -45.26 77.03
C GLU A 189 -22.25 -44.90 78.27
N ARG A 190 -22.89 -43.73 78.28
CA ARG A 190 -23.79 -43.31 79.38
C ARG A 190 -24.97 -44.23 79.53
N ASN A 191 -25.57 -44.68 78.43
CA ASN A 191 -26.66 -45.65 78.49
C ASN A 191 -26.17 -47.00 79.02
N ASP A 192 -24.98 -47.47 78.64
CA ASP A 192 -24.38 -48.68 79.22
C ASP A 192 -24.12 -48.54 80.72
N GLU A 193 -23.64 -47.38 81.17
CA GLU A 193 -23.51 -47.05 82.59
C GLU A 193 -24.86 -47.04 83.31
N LEU A 194 -25.88 -46.43 82.70
CA LEU A 194 -27.26 -46.41 83.19
C LEU A 194 -27.82 -47.83 83.32
N GLN A 195 -27.62 -48.68 82.31
CA GLN A 195 -28.04 -50.09 82.34
C GLN A 195 -27.28 -50.87 83.43
N LYS A 196 -25.97 -50.62 83.62
CA LYS A 196 -25.19 -51.21 84.71
C LYS A 196 -25.71 -50.77 86.09
N ALA A 197 -25.98 -49.48 86.28
CA ALA A 197 -26.54 -48.95 87.52
C ALA A 197 -27.94 -49.52 87.80
N ARG A 198 -28.80 -49.59 86.77
CA ARG A 198 -30.13 -50.22 86.86
C ARG A 198 -30.03 -51.68 87.27
N LYS A 199 -29.12 -52.47 86.68
CA LYS A 199 -28.89 -53.87 87.05
C LYS A 199 -28.44 -54.02 88.51
N LYS A 200 -27.50 -53.18 88.96
CA LYS A 200 -27.05 -53.17 90.37
C LYS A 200 -28.17 -52.82 91.34
N LEU A 201 -29.01 -51.83 91.01
CA LEU A 201 -30.17 -51.48 91.81
C LEU A 201 -31.16 -52.65 91.91
N ILE A 202 -31.45 -53.32 90.78
CA ILE A 202 -32.31 -54.51 90.76
C ILE A 202 -31.73 -55.63 91.64
N MET A 203 -30.42 -55.89 91.57
CA MET A 203 -29.75 -56.85 92.44
C MET A 203 -29.86 -56.48 93.93
N GLY A 204 -29.54 -55.23 94.28
CA GLY A 204 -29.63 -54.78 95.68
C GLY A 204 -31.04 -54.86 96.25
N ILE A 205 -32.07 -54.58 95.44
CA ILE A 205 -33.48 -54.78 95.84
C ILE A 205 -33.78 -56.28 96.05
N ALA A 206 -33.25 -57.17 95.20
CA ALA A 206 -33.42 -58.61 95.36
C ALA A 206 -32.72 -59.16 96.61
N GLU A 207 -31.53 -58.66 96.95
CA GLU A 207 -30.80 -59.00 98.17
C GLU A 207 -31.58 -58.57 99.43
N ILE A 208 -32.08 -57.32 99.47
CA ILE A 208 -32.91 -56.83 100.59
C ILE A 208 -34.19 -57.67 100.75
N SER A 209 -34.76 -58.15 99.64
CA SER A 209 -35.93 -59.04 99.65
C SER A 209 -35.64 -60.44 100.21
N SER A 210 -34.37 -60.83 100.27
CA SER A 210 -33.93 -62.14 100.75
C SER A 210 -33.64 -62.16 102.26
N ASP A 211 -33.25 -61.00 102.84
CA ASP A 211 -32.77 -60.91 104.24
C ASP A 211 -33.81 -60.41 105.26
N LEU A 212 -34.92 -59.78 104.84
CA LEU A 212 -36.05 -59.44 105.73
C LEU A 212 -37.21 -60.42 105.51
N GLY A 213 -37.30 -61.45 106.35
CA GLY A 213 -38.27 -62.56 106.28
C GLY A 213 -39.77 -62.23 106.34
N ASN A 214 -40.20 -60.98 106.16
CA ASN A 214 -41.61 -60.57 106.23
C ASN A 214 -42.05 -59.51 105.18
N ILE A 215 -41.22 -59.11 104.20
CA ILE A 215 -41.63 -58.19 103.10
C ILE A 215 -41.17 -58.74 101.74
N GLY A 216 -42.11 -59.16 100.89
CA GLY A 216 -41.82 -59.56 99.50
C GLY A 216 -41.90 -58.37 98.54
N VAL A 217 -40.85 -58.11 97.76
CA VAL A 217 -40.86 -57.10 96.70
C VAL A 217 -41.43 -57.71 95.41
N LYS A 218 -42.58 -57.20 94.96
CA LYS A 218 -43.26 -57.63 93.72
C LYS A 218 -42.82 -56.79 92.53
N ARG A 219 -42.33 -57.40 91.45
CA ARG A 219 -42.01 -56.66 90.23
C ARG A 219 -43.29 -56.25 89.49
N MET A 220 -43.30 -55.04 88.93
CA MET A 220 -44.38 -54.62 88.04
C MET A 220 -44.47 -55.58 86.85
N GLY A 221 -45.57 -56.34 86.77
CA GLY A 221 -45.80 -57.37 85.74
C GLY A 221 -45.68 -58.83 86.21
N GLU A 222 -45.29 -59.13 87.45
CA GLU A 222 -45.29 -60.51 87.98
C GLU A 222 -46.72 -60.99 88.30
N ILE A 223 -47.18 -61.98 87.51
CA ILE A 223 -48.46 -62.70 87.64
C ILE A 223 -48.18 -64.06 88.29
N ASP A 224 -48.96 -64.43 89.31
CA ASP A 224 -48.88 -65.73 89.97
C ASP A 224 -49.41 -66.82 89.04
N THR A 225 -48.57 -67.79 88.69
CA THR A 225 -48.86 -68.78 87.63
C THR A 225 -49.67 -70.00 88.10
N GLU A 226 -49.94 -70.17 89.40
CA GLU A 226 -50.68 -71.32 89.96
C GLU A 226 -52.13 -71.52 89.44
N PRO A 227 -52.92 -70.47 89.08
CA PRO A 227 -54.23 -70.64 88.45
C PRO A 227 -54.15 -71.06 86.97
N PHE A 228 -52.98 -70.98 86.35
CA PHE A 228 -52.81 -71.10 84.88
C PHE A 228 -52.22 -72.45 84.45
N LEU A 229 -52.10 -73.42 85.35
CA LEU A 229 -51.73 -74.81 85.04
C LEU A 229 -52.91 -75.59 84.46
N MET A 230 -53.35 -75.21 83.26
CA MET A 230 -54.30 -75.98 82.46
C MET A 230 -53.58 -76.63 81.26
N LYS A 231 -53.38 -77.95 81.39
CA LYS A 231 -53.05 -78.98 80.38
C LYS A 231 -52.51 -78.50 79.02
N ARG A 232 -51.21 -78.73 78.82
CA ARG A 232 -50.52 -78.76 77.52
C ARG A 232 -51.13 -79.82 76.60
N VAL A 233 -51.69 -79.39 75.46
CA VAL A 233 -51.76 -80.20 74.24
C VAL A 233 -50.72 -79.63 73.28
N HIS A 234 -49.74 -80.46 72.92
CA HIS A 234 -48.76 -80.11 71.89
C HIS A 234 -49.40 -80.27 70.52
N TYR A 235 -49.26 -79.25 69.66
CA TYR A 235 -49.10 -79.47 68.23
C TYR A 235 -47.99 -78.57 67.71
N GLY A 236 -46.82 -79.18 67.49
CA GLY A 236 -45.94 -78.69 66.46
C GLY A 236 -46.62 -78.82 65.10
N LYS A 237 -46.53 -77.78 64.28
CA LYS A 237 -46.51 -77.92 62.83
C LYS A 237 -45.91 -76.66 62.22
N ILE A 238 -44.71 -76.87 61.69
CA ILE A 238 -43.98 -76.02 60.76
C ILE A 238 -44.96 -75.59 59.64
N ILE A 239 -45.09 -74.28 59.41
CA ILE A 239 -45.69 -73.74 58.19
C ILE A 239 -44.52 -73.32 57.31
N THR A 240 -44.00 -74.29 56.55
CA THR A 240 -43.32 -74.03 55.28
C THR A 240 -44.39 -73.97 54.21
N GLU A 241 -44.18 -73.11 53.21
CA GLU A 241 -45.02 -72.85 52.02
C GLU A 241 -46.15 -71.83 52.21
N ILE A 242 -45.83 -70.55 52.01
CA ILE A 242 -46.65 -69.66 51.15
C ILE A 242 -45.69 -68.67 50.46
N ILE A 243 -45.17 -69.02 49.29
CA ILE A 243 -45.07 -68.07 48.19
C ILE A 243 -45.89 -68.74 47.09
N ASP A 244 -47.11 -68.25 46.90
CA ASP A 244 -47.97 -68.70 45.81
C ASP A 244 -47.46 -68.03 44.53
N ASP A 245 -46.84 -68.82 43.65
CA ASP A 245 -46.32 -68.35 42.37
C ASP A 245 -47.45 -67.90 41.40
N GLU A 246 -48.73 -68.05 41.79
CA GLU A 246 -49.91 -67.55 41.06
C GLU A 246 -50.53 -66.26 41.62
N ASP A 247 -49.90 -65.58 42.59
CA ASP A 247 -50.41 -64.29 43.11
C ASP A 247 -50.48 -63.22 42.00
N GLU A 248 -51.70 -62.77 41.67
CA GLU A 248 -51.96 -61.77 40.62
C GLU A 248 -51.21 -60.44 40.85
N THR A 249 -50.91 -60.11 42.11
CA THR A 249 -50.13 -58.90 42.44
C THR A 249 -48.66 -58.98 42.02
N SER A 250 -48.11 -60.19 41.95
CA SER A 250 -46.73 -60.47 41.54
C SER A 250 -46.54 -60.40 40.01
N LYS A 251 -47.58 -60.74 39.23
CA LYS A 251 -47.56 -60.59 37.76
C LYS A 251 -47.55 -59.12 37.33
N GLY A 252 -48.32 -58.26 38.00
CA GLY A 252 -48.36 -56.82 37.70
C GLY A 252 -47.04 -56.09 37.94
N LEU A 253 -46.27 -56.49 38.95
CA LEU A 253 -44.94 -55.92 39.24
C LEU A 253 -43.92 -56.21 38.13
N LYS A 254 -43.99 -57.39 37.49
CA LYS A 254 -43.09 -57.78 36.40
C LYS A 254 -43.39 -57.02 35.10
N GLU A 255 -44.66 -56.74 34.82
CA GLU A 255 -45.08 -55.94 33.65
C GLU A 255 -44.76 -54.45 33.80
N VAL A 256 -44.91 -53.87 35.00
CA VAL A 256 -44.76 -52.42 35.21
C VAL A 256 -43.30 -52.02 35.53
N MET A 257 -42.55 -52.84 36.26
CA MET A 257 -41.23 -52.46 36.81
C MET A 257 -40.06 -53.30 36.25
N GLY A 258 -40.35 -54.31 35.42
CA GLY A 258 -39.36 -55.18 34.80
C GLY A 258 -38.81 -56.28 35.72
N VAL A 259 -38.21 -57.30 35.10
CA VAL A 259 -37.76 -58.56 35.76
C VAL A 259 -36.74 -58.33 36.87
N GLY A 260 -35.90 -57.28 36.75
CA GLY A 260 -34.88 -56.95 37.74
C GLY A 260 -35.47 -56.49 39.08
N ALA A 261 -36.48 -55.62 39.06
CA ALA A 261 -37.13 -55.12 40.27
C ALA A 261 -37.92 -56.24 40.99
N TYR A 262 -38.60 -57.09 40.21
CA TYR A 262 -39.30 -58.27 40.73
C TYR A 262 -38.35 -59.20 41.52
N ASN A 263 -37.20 -59.56 40.93
CA ASN A 263 -36.24 -60.46 41.57
C ASN A 263 -35.62 -59.85 42.85
N ALA A 264 -35.40 -58.54 42.88
CA ALA A 264 -34.88 -57.86 44.07
C ALA A 264 -35.86 -57.93 45.26
N VAL A 265 -37.15 -57.69 45.01
CA VAL A 265 -38.19 -57.74 46.04
C VAL A 265 -38.39 -59.16 46.58
N VAL A 266 -38.45 -60.17 45.70
CA VAL A 266 -38.57 -61.58 46.10
C VAL A 266 -37.37 -62.03 46.93
N THR A 267 -36.16 -61.58 46.57
CA THR A 267 -34.94 -61.90 47.33
C THR A 267 -34.95 -61.25 48.71
N ALA A 268 -35.33 -59.98 48.81
CA ALA A 268 -35.43 -59.27 50.08
C ALA A 268 -36.46 -59.92 51.02
N LEU A 269 -37.62 -60.34 50.50
CA LEU A 269 -38.64 -61.04 51.29
C LEU A 269 -38.15 -62.40 51.80
N LYS A 270 -37.44 -63.17 50.95
CA LYS A 270 -36.83 -64.45 51.35
C LYS A 270 -35.76 -64.25 52.43
N GLU A 271 -34.95 -63.20 52.34
CA GLU A 271 -33.94 -62.90 53.36
C GLU A 271 -34.54 -62.39 54.68
N MET A 272 -35.60 -61.56 54.62
CA MET A 272 -36.34 -61.15 55.81
C MET A 272 -36.96 -62.36 56.53
N MET A 273 -37.58 -63.28 55.79
CA MET A 273 -38.11 -64.53 56.37
C MET A 273 -37.01 -65.39 57.00
N LYS A 274 -35.87 -65.53 56.30
CA LYS A 274 -34.72 -66.28 56.81
C LYS A 274 -34.19 -65.70 58.13
N THR A 275 -34.11 -64.37 58.22
CA THR A 275 -33.67 -63.67 59.43
C THR A 275 -34.62 -63.88 60.61
N ILE A 276 -35.93 -63.87 60.37
CA ILE A 276 -36.96 -64.10 61.40
C ILE A 276 -36.90 -65.54 61.94
N ILE A 277 -36.66 -66.53 61.07
CA ILE A 277 -36.53 -67.95 61.46
C ILE A 277 -35.26 -68.21 62.26
N THR A 278 -34.15 -67.50 61.98
CA THR A 278 -32.91 -67.63 62.78
C THR A 278 -32.93 -66.87 64.11
N SER A 279 -33.98 -66.10 64.39
CA SER A 279 -34.12 -65.27 65.60
C SER A 279 -35.01 -65.90 66.68
N PHE A 280 -35.52 -67.12 66.46
CA PHE A 280 -36.26 -67.96 67.41
C PHE A 280 -35.47 -69.23 67.71
#